data_AF-A0A3C0AAA8-F1
#
_entry.id   AF-A0A3C0AAA8-F1
#
_cell.length_a   1.000
_cell.length_b   1.000
_cell.length_c   1.000
_cell.angle_alpha   90.00
_cell.angle_beta   90.00
_cell.angle_gamma   90.00
#
_symmetry.space_group_name_H-M   'P 1'
#
loop_
_entity.id
_entity.type
_entity.pdbx_description
1 polymer ?
#
loop_
_entity_poly.entity_id
_entity_poly.type
_entity_poly.pdbx_seq_one_letter_code
_entity_poly.pdbx_strand_id
1 'polypeptide(L)'
;MSSHPQRWLESLVDRLYKLRWILLLIFMVLTGLAIYPASQLSFEQSIESLYAKDDPHLLDYLESKRLFGGDEFVFVAYTTPDLLEPEGLLEVRRFSQDLSKVPGVNAEVTQNLADALSPPKLNFFLRALIKRKQDEMTELFRGVLIGDDNQTTAIVLRLLP
;
A
#
# COMPACT_ATOMS: atom_id res chain seq x y z
N MET A 1 -15.93 -37.01 52.96
CA MET A 1 -16.41 -37.16 51.58
C MET A 1 -15.28 -37.65 50.69
N SER A 2 -15.16 -38.96 50.49
CA SER A 2 -14.21 -39.57 49.56
C SER A 2 -14.97 -39.99 48.31
N SER A 3 -14.94 -39.16 47.28
CA SER A 3 -15.46 -39.51 45.95
C SER A 3 -14.61 -40.63 45.37
N HIS A 4 -15.13 -41.86 45.45
CA HIS A 4 -14.58 -42.99 44.68
C HIS A 4 -14.47 -42.58 43.22
N PRO A 5 -13.29 -42.70 42.58
CA PRO A 5 -13.20 -42.55 41.13
C PRO A 5 -14.16 -43.57 40.52
N GLN A 6 -15.07 -43.12 39.66
CA GLN A 6 -15.92 -44.03 38.91
C GLN A 6 -15.00 -45.00 38.16
N ARG A 7 -15.07 -46.31 38.41
CA ARG A 7 -14.23 -47.37 37.80
C ARG A 7 -14.03 -47.22 36.27
N TRP A 8 -14.97 -46.58 35.60
CA TRP A 8 -14.89 -46.22 34.20
C TRP A 8 -13.77 -45.22 33.87
N LEU A 9 -13.51 -44.22 34.72
CA LEU A 9 -12.38 -43.29 34.59
C LEU A 9 -11.03 -44.01 34.71
N GLU A 10 -10.89 -44.89 35.70
CA GLU A 10 -9.65 -45.67 35.90
C GLU A 10 -9.35 -46.54 34.68
N SER A 11 -10.36 -47.23 34.14
CA SER A 11 -10.21 -48.00 32.91
C SER A 11 -9.93 -47.14 31.67
N LEU A 12 -10.39 -45.89 31.64
CA LEU A 12 -10.12 -44.95 30.54
C LEU A 12 -8.68 -44.47 30.59
N VAL A 13 -8.19 -44.12 31.78
CA VAL A 13 -6.82 -43.69 32.03
C VAL A 13 -5.84 -44.80 31.67
N ASP A 14 -6.10 -46.05 32.08
CA ASP A 14 -5.25 -47.19 31.72
C ASP A 14 -5.20 -47.46 30.22
N ARG A 15 -6.33 -47.28 29.51
CA ARG A 15 -6.36 -47.39 28.03
C ARG A 15 -5.60 -46.24 27.37
N LEU A 16 -5.74 -45.01 27.88
CA LEU A 16 -4.96 -43.86 27.41
C LEU A 16 -3.46 -44.08 27.59
N TYR A 17 -3.06 -44.64 28.73
CA TYR A 17 -1.66 -44.90 29.05
C TYR A 17 -1.05 -45.97 28.14
N LYS A 18 -1.81 -47.03 27.83
CA LYS A 18 -1.38 -48.08 26.89
C LYS A 18 -1.28 -47.58 25.46
N LEU A 19 -2.15 -46.66 25.05
CA LEU A 19 -2.17 -46.08 23.70
C LEU A 19 -1.36 -44.77 23.58
N ARG A 20 -0.59 -44.37 24.60
CA ARG A 20 0.10 -43.07 24.67
C ARG A 20 0.91 -42.71 23.42
N TRP A 21 1.61 -43.68 22.83
CA TRP A 21 2.42 -43.45 21.62
C TRP A 21 1.58 -43.29 20.35
N ILE A 22 0.47 -44.04 20.25
CA ILE A 22 -0.48 -43.92 19.15
C ILE A 22 -1.19 -42.57 19.23
N LEU A 23 -1.62 -42.17 20.43
CA LEU A 23 -2.25 -40.86 20.67
C LEU A 23 -1.28 -39.72 20.39
N LEU A 24 -0.01 -39.83 20.79
CA LEU A 24 1.02 -38.85 20.48
C LEU A 24 1.22 -38.73 18.97
N LEU A 25 1.32 -39.84 18.25
CA LEU A 25 1.47 -39.85 16.80
C LEU A 25 0.26 -39.21 16.10
N ILE A 26 -0.96 -39.55 16.54
CA ILE A 26 -2.19 -38.93 16.03
C ILE A 26 -2.17 -37.42 16.28
N PHE A 27 -1.81 -36.99 17.49
CA PHE A 27 -1.75 -35.57 17.84
C PHE A 27 -0.70 -34.83 17.01
N MET A 28 0.46 -35.45 16.80
CA MET A 28 1.54 -34.88 15.98
C MET A 28 1.11 -34.76 14.51
N VAL A 29 0.43 -35.77 13.96
CA VAL A 29 -0.14 -35.73 12.60
C VAL A 29 -1.22 -34.66 12.48
N LEU A 30 -2.17 -34.59 13.42
CA LEU A 30 -3.22 -33.56 13.43
C LEU A 30 -2.63 -32.15 13.55
N THR A 31 -1.62 -31.97 14.40
CA THR A 31 -0.91 -30.69 14.54
C THR A 31 -0.20 -30.32 13.25
N GLY A 32 0.52 -31.26 12.63
CA GLY A 32 1.19 -31.05 11.35
C GLY A 32 0.21 -30.68 10.23
N LEU A 33 -0.94 -31.37 10.14
CA LEU A 33 -1.99 -31.06 9.18
C LEU A 33 -2.61 -29.68 9.42
N ALA A 34 -2.69 -29.23 10.67
CA ALA A 34 -3.20 -27.90 11.03
C ALA A 34 -2.24 -26.75 10.68
N ILE A 35 -0.95 -27.02 10.45
CA ILE A 35 0.02 -25.99 10.03
C ILE A 35 -0.35 -25.43 8.65
N TYR A 36 -0.77 -26.29 7.71
CA TYR A 36 -1.10 -25.90 6.34
C TYR A 36 -2.26 -24.87 6.21
N PRO A 37 -3.41 -25.03 6.89
CA PRO A 37 -4.45 -24.00 6.90
C PRO A 37 -4.04 -22.78 7.72
N ALA A 38 -3.29 -22.96 8.83
CA ALA A 38 -2.81 -21.84 9.63
C ALA A 38 -1.88 -20.91 8.84
N SER A 39 -1.04 -21.46 7.95
CA SER A 39 -0.15 -20.68 7.09
C SER A 39 -0.86 -19.93 5.97
N GLN A 40 -2.13 -20.24 5.69
CA GLN A 40 -2.95 -19.58 4.67
C GLN A 40 -3.85 -18.48 5.24
N LEU A 41 -3.74 -18.21 6.54
CA LEU A 41 -4.53 -17.17 7.18
C LEU A 41 -4.09 -15.79 6.68
N SER A 42 -4.90 -15.19 5.81
CA SER A 42 -4.76 -13.78 5.42
C SER A 42 -5.42 -12.91 6.48
N PHE A 43 -4.64 -12.07 7.15
CA PHE A 43 -5.19 -11.05 8.03
C PHE A 43 -5.68 -9.88 7.18
N GLU A 44 -6.98 -9.60 7.20
CA GLU A 44 -7.49 -8.33 6.69
C GLU A 44 -7.05 -7.22 7.65
N GLN A 45 -6.01 -6.47 7.26
CA GLN A 45 -5.48 -5.33 8.01
C GLN A 45 -6.10 -4.02 7.53
N SER A 46 -7.38 -4.04 7.19
CA SER A 46 -8.13 -2.85 6.78
C SER A 46 -8.91 -2.32 7.99
N ILE A 47 -8.90 -1.00 8.20
CA ILE A 47 -9.71 -0.38 9.26
C ILE A 47 -11.20 -0.60 8.98
N GLU A 48 -11.55 -0.75 7.71
CA GLU A 48 -12.87 -1.09 7.18
C GLU A 48 -13.40 -2.42 7.75
N SER A 49 -12.53 -3.40 8.03
CA SER A 49 -12.92 -4.69 8.61
C SER A 49 -13.48 -4.59 10.04
N LEU A 50 -13.22 -3.47 10.73
CA LEU A 50 -13.73 -3.21 12.07
C LEU A 50 -15.21 -2.78 12.07
N TYR A 51 -15.76 -2.43 10.92
CA TYR A 51 -17.16 -2.03 10.76
C TYR A 51 -18.06 -3.21 10.41
N ALA A 52 -19.34 -3.10 10.73
CA ALA A 52 -20.33 -4.08 10.29
C ALA A 52 -20.44 -4.04 8.75
N LYS A 53 -20.56 -5.22 8.13
CA LYS A 53 -20.63 -5.33 6.65
C LYS A 53 -21.84 -4.60 6.04
N ASP A 54 -22.90 -4.44 6.82
CA ASP A 54 -24.16 -3.78 6.41
C ASP A 54 -24.26 -2.33 6.90
N ASP A 55 -23.16 -1.72 7.35
CA ASP A 55 -23.15 -0.32 7.75
C ASP A 55 -23.33 0.59 6.51
N PRO A 56 -24.41 1.39 6.42
CA PRO A 56 -24.65 2.26 5.28
C PRO A 56 -23.54 3.29 5.07
N HIS A 57 -22.88 3.75 6.14
CA HIS A 57 -21.76 4.70 6.02
C HIS A 57 -20.51 4.06 5.44
N LEU A 58 -20.27 2.78 5.73
CA LEU A 58 -19.18 2.03 5.11
C LEU A 58 -19.42 1.86 3.61
N LEU A 59 -20.66 1.57 3.21
CA LEU A 59 -21.02 1.42 1.80
C LEU A 59 -20.86 2.72 1.02
N ASP A 60 -21.32 3.85 1.56
CA ASP A 60 -21.15 5.18 0.96
C ASP A 60 -19.65 5.53 0.83
N TYR A 61 -18.85 5.25 1.86
CA TYR A 61 -17.41 5.46 1.84
C TYR A 61 -16.72 4.59 0.77
N LEU A 62 -17.03 3.29 0.70
CA LEU A 62 -16.46 2.38 -0.29
C LEU A 62 -16.87 2.77 -1.73
N GLU A 63 -18.10 3.24 -1.93
CA GLU A 63 -18.54 3.76 -3.22
C GLU A 63 -17.78 5.02 -3.61
N SER A 64 -17.61 5.97 -2.69
CA SER A 64 -16.78 7.16 -2.89
C SER A 64 -15.33 6.79 -3.20
N LYS A 65 -14.73 5.89 -2.41
CA LYS A 65 -13.37 5.37 -2.62
C LYS A 65 -13.24 4.69 -3.98
N ARG A 66 -14.28 4.03 -4.49
CA ARG A 66 -14.27 3.42 -5.83
C ARG A 66 -14.38 4.47 -6.94
N LEU A 67 -15.22 5.48 -6.78
CA LEU A 67 -15.51 6.48 -7.81
C LEU A 67 -14.41 7.54 -7.93
N PHE A 68 -13.89 8.02 -6.80
CA PHE A 68 -12.89 9.09 -6.75
C PHE A 68 -11.48 8.55 -6.42
N GLY A 69 -11.39 7.26 -6.06
CA GLY A 69 -10.18 6.58 -5.59
C GLY A 69 -9.87 6.87 -4.12
N GLY A 70 -8.98 6.09 -3.51
CA GLY A 70 -8.55 6.28 -2.11
C GLY A 70 -7.45 7.31 -1.91
N ASP A 71 -7.13 7.56 -0.63
CA ASP A 71 -6.09 8.47 -0.13
C ASP A 71 -4.70 7.82 -0.01
N GLU A 72 -4.43 6.76 -0.77
CA GLU A 72 -3.18 6.01 -0.71
C GLU A 72 -2.14 6.68 -1.62
N PHE A 73 -1.48 7.71 -1.08
CA PHE A 73 -0.42 8.45 -1.74
C PHE A 73 0.94 8.18 -1.11
N VAL A 74 1.97 8.07 -1.94
CA VAL A 74 3.38 8.06 -1.53
C VAL A 74 4.05 9.29 -2.11
N PHE A 75 4.61 10.11 -1.23
CA PHE A 75 5.38 11.29 -1.61
C PHE A 75 6.87 10.98 -1.56
N VAL A 76 7.54 11.13 -2.69
CA VAL A 76 9.00 11.03 -2.79
C VAL A 76 9.55 12.43 -2.95
N ALA A 77 10.01 13.02 -1.85
CA ALA A 77 10.60 14.35 -1.82
C ALA A 77 12.13 14.27 -1.73
N TYR A 78 12.83 15.02 -2.58
CA TYR A 78 14.29 15.08 -2.59
C TYR A 78 14.78 16.43 -3.13
N THR A 79 16.01 16.76 -2.82
CA THR A 79 16.67 18.00 -3.26
C THR A 79 17.64 17.68 -4.38
N THR A 80 17.60 18.47 -5.46
CA THR A 80 18.60 18.43 -6.52
C THR A 80 19.06 19.85 -6.86
N PRO A 81 20.37 20.12 -6.96
CA PRO A 81 20.87 21.39 -7.50
C PRO A 81 20.31 21.58 -8.91
N ASP A 82 20.03 22.83 -9.29
CA ASP A 82 19.58 23.18 -10.65
C ASP A 82 18.26 22.49 -11.08
N LEU A 83 17.35 22.23 -10.14
CA LEU A 83 16.05 21.57 -10.37
C LEU A 83 15.24 22.16 -11.54
N LEU A 84 15.25 23.49 -11.68
CA LEU A 84 14.48 24.20 -12.72
C LEU A 84 15.17 24.22 -14.09
N GLU A 85 16.44 23.79 -14.16
CA GLU A 85 17.15 23.66 -15.42
C GLU A 85 16.64 22.47 -16.23
N PRO A 86 16.79 22.47 -17.57
CA PRO A 86 16.29 21.40 -18.44
C PRO A 86 16.78 20.01 -18.03
N GLU A 87 18.03 19.90 -17.59
CA GLU A 87 18.65 18.66 -17.12
C GLU A 87 18.01 18.16 -15.82
N GLY A 88 17.79 19.06 -14.85
CA GLY A 88 17.14 18.73 -13.58
C GLY A 88 15.73 18.22 -13.77
N LEU A 89 14.91 18.91 -14.56
CA LEU A 89 13.55 18.46 -14.89
C LEU A 89 13.55 17.11 -15.63
N LEU A 90 14.54 16.86 -16.49
CA LEU A 90 14.67 15.59 -17.19
C LEU A 90 15.02 14.43 -16.24
N GLU A 91 15.83 14.69 -15.22
CA GLU A 91 16.10 13.75 -14.13
C GLU A 91 14.84 13.45 -13.32
N VAL A 92 14.08 14.48 -12.91
CA VAL A 92 12.80 14.30 -12.21
C VAL A 92 11.84 13.42 -13.01
N ARG A 93 11.72 13.66 -14.31
CA ARG A 93 10.86 12.86 -15.19
C ARG A 93 11.33 11.41 -15.25
N ARG A 94 12.63 11.16 -15.41
CA ARG A 94 13.17 9.79 -15.47
C ARG A 94 12.93 9.04 -14.17
N PHE A 95 13.20 9.68 -13.04
CA PHE A 95 12.98 9.05 -11.74
C PHE A 95 11.50 8.77 -11.49
N SER A 96 10.61 9.70 -11.85
CA SER A 96 9.16 9.48 -11.80
C SER A 96 8.70 8.31 -12.68
N GLN A 97 9.28 8.15 -13.86
CA GLN A 97 8.99 7.00 -14.75
C GLN A 97 9.48 5.68 -14.17
N ASP A 98 10.61 5.66 -13.48
CA ASP A 98 11.12 4.45 -12.83
C ASP A 98 10.27 4.06 -11.62
N LEU A 99 9.86 5.03 -10.79
CA LEU A 99 8.92 4.81 -9.69
C LEU A 99 7.56 4.31 -10.18
N SER A 100 7.10 4.78 -11.33
CA SER A 100 5.82 4.35 -11.92
C SER A 100 5.84 2.89 -12.41
N LYS A 101 7.01 2.25 -12.53
CA LYS A 101 7.13 0.82 -12.87
C LYS A 101 7.06 -0.10 -11.65
N VAL A 102 7.08 0.46 -10.44
CA VAL A 102 7.02 -0.33 -9.21
C VAL A 102 5.64 -1.00 -9.09
N PRO A 103 5.59 -2.33 -8.83
CA PRO A 103 4.32 -3.02 -8.65
C PRO A 103 3.48 -2.37 -7.55
N GLY A 104 2.20 -2.11 -7.85
CA GLY A 104 1.28 -1.43 -6.92
C GLY A 104 1.20 0.08 -7.09
N VAL A 105 2.03 0.70 -7.94
CA VAL A 105 1.90 2.13 -8.28
C VAL A 105 1.02 2.30 -9.51
N ASN A 106 0.09 3.26 -9.46
CA ASN A 106 -0.71 3.66 -10.60
C ASN A 106 0.02 4.70 -11.45
N ALA A 107 0.66 4.22 -12.52
CA ALA A 107 1.46 5.04 -13.43
C ALA A 107 0.66 6.15 -14.15
N GLU A 108 -0.65 6.01 -14.31
CA GLU A 108 -1.48 6.97 -15.06
C GLU A 108 -1.73 8.27 -14.30
N VAL A 109 -1.62 8.23 -12.97
CA VAL A 109 -1.93 9.34 -12.06
C VAL A 109 -0.71 9.80 -11.26
N THR A 110 0.48 9.27 -11.54
CA THR A 110 1.74 9.77 -11.00
C THR A 110 1.97 11.23 -11.41
N GLN A 111 2.27 12.09 -10.45
CA GLN A 111 2.52 13.52 -10.68
C GLN A 111 3.97 13.88 -10.35
N ASN A 112 4.56 14.74 -11.17
CA ASN A 112 5.92 15.27 -10.96
C ASN A 112 6.04 16.69 -11.52
N LEU A 113 7.02 17.44 -11.02
CA LEU A 113 7.25 18.83 -11.40
C LEU A 113 7.57 19.00 -12.90
N ALA A 114 8.31 18.06 -13.50
CA ALA A 114 8.74 18.16 -14.88
C ALA A 114 7.59 18.08 -15.90
N ASP A 115 6.62 17.21 -15.65
CA ASP A 115 5.42 17.09 -16.48
C ASP A 115 4.45 18.25 -16.26
N ALA A 116 4.42 18.80 -15.04
CA ALA A 116 3.65 19.99 -14.69
C ALA A 116 4.17 21.25 -15.41
N LEU A 117 5.49 21.47 -15.43
CA LEU A 117 6.12 22.63 -16.07
C LEU A 117 6.35 22.45 -17.57
N SER A 118 6.42 21.21 -18.07
CA SER A 118 6.76 20.93 -19.47
C SER A 118 6.07 19.67 -19.99
N PRO A 119 4.75 19.70 -20.24
CA PRO A 119 4.01 18.53 -20.67
C PRO A 119 4.58 17.94 -21.98
N PRO A 120 4.74 16.61 -22.07
CA PRO A 120 5.33 15.96 -23.25
C PRO A 120 4.47 16.09 -24.52
N LYS A 121 3.14 16.23 -24.38
CA LYS A 121 2.18 16.33 -25.50
C LYS A 121 1.94 17.76 -26.00
N LEU A 122 2.69 18.74 -25.52
CA LEU A 122 2.46 20.15 -25.84
C LEU A 122 3.15 20.54 -27.17
N ASN A 123 2.38 21.13 -28.10
CA ASN A 123 2.90 21.61 -29.39
C ASN A 123 4.05 22.61 -29.20
N PHE A 124 5.05 22.55 -30.09
CA PHE A 124 6.26 23.38 -30.03
C PHE A 124 5.96 24.90 -29.90
N PHE A 125 4.96 25.39 -30.64
CA PHE A 125 4.52 26.79 -30.56
C PHE A 125 3.96 27.17 -29.17
N LEU A 126 3.17 26.29 -28.54
CA LEU A 126 2.65 26.52 -27.19
C LEU A 126 3.75 26.39 -26.14
N ARG A 127 4.73 25.49 -26.33
CA ARG A 127 5.91 25.36 -25.45
C ARG A 127 6.68 26.68 -25.36
N ALA A 128 6.92 27.35 -26.49
CA ALA A 128 7.61 28.64 -26.50
C ALA A 128 6.84 29.72 -25.73
N LEU A 129 5.51 29.70 -25.83
CA LEU A 129 4.62 30.65 -25.14
C LEU A 129 4.57 30.40 -23.62
N ILE A 130 4.53 29.13 -23.20
CA ILE A 130 4.52 28.73 -21.78
C ILE A 130 5.90 28.93 -21.13
N LYS A 131 7.00 28.76 -21.89
CA LYS A 131 8.36 29.06 -21.38
C LYS A 131 8.50 30.51 -20.91
N ARG A 132 7.74 31.43 -21.50
CA ARG A 132 7.70 32.85 -21.11
C ARG A 132 6.94 33.11 -19.80
N LYS A 133 6.14 32.14 -19.33
CA LYS A 133 5.37 32.18 -18.08
C LYS A 133 5.81 31.09 -17.09
N GLN A 134 7.04 30.59 -17.22
CA GLN A 134 7.57 29.55 -16.32
C GLN A 134 7.51 29.98 -14.86
N ASP A 135 7.83 31.24 -14.56
CA ASP A 135 7.81 31.74 -13.18
C ASP A 135 6.41 31.67 -12.56
N GLU A 136 5.36 32.03 -13.31
CA GLU A 136 3.96 31.90 -12.86
C GLU A 136 3.57 30.43 -12.62
N MET A 137 4.02 29.52 -13.50
CA MET A 137 3.73 28.09 -13.35
C MET A 137 4.47 27.48 -12.17
N THR A 138 5.73 27.86 -11.96
CA THR A 138 6.52 27.42 -10.80
C THR A 138 5.87 27.87 -9.50
N GLU A 139 5.38 29.11 -9.42
CA GLU A 139 4.65 29.60 -8.25
C GLU A 139 3.36 28.81 -7.99
N LEU A 140 2.62 28.40 -9.02
CA LEU A 140 1.41 27.58 -8.85
C LEU A 140 1.68 26.20 -8.24
N PHE A 141 2.88 25.66 -8.44
CA PHE A 141 3.29 24.37 -7.89
C PHE A 141 4.13 24.49 -6.61
N ARG A 142 4.42 25.70 -6.15
CA ARG A 142 5.19 25.96 -4.93
C ARG A 142 4.41 25.44 -3.71
N GLY A 143 5.11 24.70 -2.86
CA GLY A 143 4.53 24.00 -1.71
C GLY A 143 3.78 22.70 -2.06
N VAL A 144 3.62 22.36 -3.34
CA VAL A 144 2.97 21.11 -3.80
C VAL A 144 3.98 20.17 -4.45
N LEU A 145 4.70 20.63 -5.48
CA LEU A 145 5.69 19.84 -6.21
C LEU A 145 7.10 20.44 -6.18
N ILE A 146 7.24 21.70 -5.78
CA ILE A 146 8.53 22.38 -5.58
C ILE A 146 8.59 23.07 -4.22
N GLY A 147 9.75 22.99 -3.55
CA GLY A 147 10.02 23.66 -2.29
C GLY A 147 10.31 25.15 -2.45
N ASP A 148 10.25 25.89 -1.34
CA ASP A 148 10.57 27.32 -1.30
C ASP A 148 12.03 27.64 -1.68
N ASP A 149 12.90 26.63 -1.59
CA ASP A 149 14.31 26.68 -1.95
C ASP A 149 14.58 26.58 -3.46
N ASN A 150 13.55 26.33 -4.29
CA ASN A 150 13.66 26.03 -5.72
C ASN A 150 14.58 24.83 -6.06
N GLN A 151 14.93 24.00 -5.08
CA GLN A 151 15.83 22.86 -5.25
C GLN A 151 15.19 21.55 -4.80
N THR A 152 14.19 21.62 -3.94
CA THR A 152 13.45 20.46 -3.47
C THR A 152 12.24 20.20 -4.37
N THR A 153 12.06 18.96 -4.81
CA THR A 153 10.91 18.53 -5.61
C THR A 153 10.20 17.36 -4.93
N ALA A 154 8.90 17.22 -5.19
CA ALA A 154 8.13 16.03 -4.80
C ALA A 154 7.59 15.30 -6.04
N ILE A 155 7.65 13.96 -5.99
CA ILE A 155 6.92 13.08 -6.90
C ILE A 155 5.79 12.45 -6.10
N VAL A 156 4.57 12.63 -6.58
CA VAL A 156 3.36 12.10 -5.94
C VAL A 156 2.94 10.84 -6.68
N LEU A 157 3.07 9.71 -6.00
CA LEU A 157 2.66 8.40 -6.50
C LEU A 157 1.30 8.05 -5.89
N ARG A 158 0.37 7.58 -6.72
CA ARG A 158 -0.87 6.97 -6.23
C ARG A 158 -0.74 5.47 -6.28
N LEU A 159 -1.17 4.78 -5.24
CA LEU A 159 -1.20 3.32 -5.24
C LEU A 159 -2.44 2.78 -5.97
N LEU A 160 -2.33 1.55 -6.48
CA LEU A 160 -3.48 0.78 -6.95
C LEU A 160 -4.32 0.36 -5.74
N PRO A 161 -5.67 0.40 -5.87
CA PRO A 161 -6.58 0.00 -4.80
C PRO A 161 -6.53 -1.49 -4.49
#